data_AF-A0A953MB28-F1
#
_entry.id   AF-A0A953MB28-F1
#
_cell.length_a   1.000
_cell.length_b   1.000
_cell.length_c   1.000
_cell.angle_alpha   90.00
_cell.angle_beta   90.00
_cell.angle_gamma   90.00
#
_symmetry.space_group_name_H-M   'P 1'
#
loop_
_entity.id
_entity.type
_entity.pdbx_description
1 polymer ?
#
loop_
_entity_poly.entity_id
_entity_poly.type
_entity_poly.pdbx_seq_one_letter_code
_entity_poly.pdbx_strand_id
1 'polypeptide(L)'
;MRKLYLFLFVLVFPIIIFAQENIKADDARTLLQKISRLLPGEYDNYEQVVEDKLYGSETVHIHFNTLIAKVDFPDLGSDVYYLQQYSGDPDHIVKQNLLAFNIDFKNNKLLMTSYDFPLKAAFRDAHLFPQKLLNLKAQNMISNESCIFEWKEKGGKIIGRTDVKKCEVFDPKNNQTLKVHTEYVLQNDELHYLENAFNLENVLIYGRADNVHYKMKKVNYFRGWLEYVDPVTNKTIRRDSVIINDKGITQDLFSATGDSLLYQLKISRQLSSESSQKVLRIEVISSSATIESAWTDPEANFIGINIEGLKAEFYPLPGRP
;
A
#
# COMPACT_ATOMS: atom_id res chain seq x y z
N MET A 1 -2.62 65.29 64.76
CA MET A 1 -1.51 65.04 63.80
C MET A 1 -1.03 63.60 63.93
N ARG A 2 -1.45 62.70 63.03
CA ARG A 2 -0.66 61.54 62.56
C ARG A 2 -1.37 60.92 61.35
N LYS A 3 -0.58 60.60 60.34
CA LYS A 3 -0.96 60.44 58.95
C LYS A 3 -1.61 59.08 58.65
N LEU A 4 -2.63 59.19 57.80
CA LEU A 4 -3.12 58.29 56.76
C LEU A 4 -2.04 57.36 56.16
N TYR A 5 -2.31 56.05 56.05
CA TYR A 5 -1.96 55.23 54.89
C TYR A 5 -2.99 54.10 54.74
N LEU A 6 -3.89 54.32 53.79
CA LEU A 6 -4.87 53.39 53.26
C LEU A 6 -4.12 52.50 52.24
N PHE A 7 -3.91 51.22 52.54
CA PHE A 7 -3.35 50.27 51.56
C PHE A 7 -4.49 49.69 50.72
N LEU A 8 -4.58 50.21 49.49
CA LEU A 8 -5.44 49.76 48.42
C LEU A 8 -4.92 48.39 47.90
N PHE A 9 -5.58 47.28 48.24
CA PHE A 9 -5.30 45.98 47.63
C PHE A 9 -6.05 45.92 46.30
N VAL A 10 -5.34 46.23 45.21
CA VAL A 10 -5.87 46.09 43.84
C VAL A 10 -5.77 44.62 43.44
N LEU A 11 -6.93 44.01 43.20
CA LEU A 11 -7.12 42.76 42.47
C LEU A 11 -6.50 42.88 41.07
N VAL A 12 -5.42 42.14 40.81
CA VAL A 12 -4.91 41.87 39.46
C VAL A 12 -4.55 40.39 39.37
N PHE A 13 -5.53 39.56 39.00
CA PHE A 13 -5.28 38.24 38.42
C PHE A 13 -5.96 38.20 37.05
N PRO A 14 -5.27 38.60 35.96
CA PRO A 14 -5.70 38.29 34.63
C PRO A 14 -5.06 36.97 34.17
N ILE A 15 -5.92 36.03 33.81
CA ILE A 15 -5.81 35.24 32.58
C ILE A 15 -4.50 34.44 32.44
N ILE A 16 -4.48 33.21 32.93
CA ILE A 16 -3.70 32.11 32.31
C ILE A 16 -4.62 30.90 32.17
N ILE A 17 -5.57 30.97 31.24
CA ILE A 17 -6.26 29.78 30.72
C ILE A 17 -6.37 29.96 29.20
N PHE A 18 -5.26 29.83 28.47
CA PHE A 18 -5.26 29.70 27.00
C PHE A 18 -4.04 28.90 26.51
N ALA A 19 -3.75 27.77 27.16
CA ALA A 19 -2.65 26.90 26.72
C ALA A 19 -2.98 25.39 26.68
N GLN A 20 -4.22 24.98 26.94
CA GLN A 20 -4.58 23.54 26.94
C GLN A 20 -5.36 23.07 25.72
N GLU A 21 -5.91 23.95 24.87
CA GLU A 21 -6.61 23.51 23.65
C GLU A 21 -5.65 23.18 22.49
N ASN A 22 -4.45 23.78 22.45
CA ASN A 22 -3.52 23.58 21.34
C ASN A 22 -2.68 22.28 21.43
N ILE A 23 -2.59 21.64 22.60
CA ILE A 23 -1.73 20.44 22.77
C ILE A 23 -2.39 19.18 22.20
N LYS A 24 -3.73 19.09 22.17
CA LYS A 24 -4.42 17.91 21.66
C LYS A 24 -4.42 17.85 20.13
N ALA A 25 -4.80 18.93 19.44
CA ALA A 25 -4.85 18.97 17.98
C ALA A 25 -3.51 18.64 17.28
N ASP A 26 -2.40 18.73 18.02
CA ASP A 26 -1.06 18.37 17.55
C ASP A 26 -0.93 16.86 17.27
N ASP A 27 -1.66 16.00 17.98
CA ASP A 27 -1.57 14.53 17.84
C ASP A 27 -2.17 14.06 16.50
N ALA A 28 -3.40 14.46 16.17
CA ALA A 28 -4.05 14.03 14.93
C ALA A 28 -3.35 14.61 13.68
N ARG A 29 -2.83 15.83 13.77
CA ARG A 29 -2.04 16.46 12.70
C ARG A 29 -0.69 15.76 12.52
N THR A 30 0.01 15.47 13.61
CA THR A 30 1.28 14.71 13.57
C THR A 30 1.05 13.30 13.00
N LEU A 31 -0.05 12.65 13.39
CA LEU A 31 -0.42 11.35 12.85
C LEU A 31 -0.68 11.42 11.34
N LEU A 32 -1.43 12.44 10.88
CA LEU A 32 -1.67 12.66 9.46
C LEU A 32 -0.34 12.86 8.70
N GLN A 33 0.58 13.68 9.23
CA GLN A 33 1.91 13.84 8.61
C GLN A 33 2.69 12.52 8.50
N LYS A 34 2.63 11.66 9.52
CA LYS A 34 3.25 10.32 9.47
C LYS A 34 2.59 9.45 8.40
N ILE A 35 1.26 9.43 8.33
CA ILE A 35 0.52 8.69 7.29
C ILE A 35 0.87 9.22 5.90
N SER A 36 0.87 10.53 5.68
CA SER A 36 1.18 11.14 4.38
C SER A 36 2.58 10.81 3.89
N ARG A 37 3.52 10.50 4.79
CA ARG A 37 4.86 10.01 4.44
C ARG A 37 4.90 8.49 4.19
N LEU A 38 4.20 7.71 5.02
CA LEU A 38 4.34 6.26 5.05
C LEU A 38 3.41 5.53 4.09
N LEU A 39 2.18 6.03 3.91
CA LEU A 39 1.09 5.37 3.18
C LEU A 39 1.28 5.36 1.66
N PRO A 40 1.80 6.43 1.00
CA PRO A 40 1.95 6.40 -0.45
C PRO A 40 3.01 5.41 -0.91
N GLY A 41 2.67 4.62 -1.93
CA GLY A 41 3.55 3.68 -2.61
C GLY A 41 2.76 2.47 -3.14
N GLU A 42 3.49 1.60 -3.82
CA GLU A 42 3.01 0.28 -4.21
C GLU A 42 3.40 -0.75 -3.16
N TYR A 43 2.46 -1.66 -2.86
CA TYR A 43 2.59 -2.72 -1.88
C TYR A 43 2.19 -4.05 -2.47
N ASP A 44 2.82 -5.11 -2.01
CA ASP A 44 2.64 -6.47 -2.52
C ASP A 44 2.83 -7.49 -1.39
N ASN A 45 2.11 -8.61 -1.41
CA ASN A 45 2.28 -9.68 -0.41
C ASN A 45 2.95 -10.94 -0.96
N TYR A 46 3.75 -10.85 -2.04
CA TYR A 46 4.45 -12.00 -2.63
C TYR A 46 5.21 -12.82 -1.59
N GLU A 47 5.96 -12.15 -0.70
CA GLU A 47 6.72 -12.80 0.37
C GLU A 47 5.82 -13.68 1.25
N GLN A 48 4.66 -13.17 1.68
CA GLN A 48 3.69 -13.93 2.47
C GLN A 48 3.13 -15.14 1.69
N VAL A 49 2.83 -14.98 0.40
CA VAL A 49 2.31 -16.08 -0.43
C VAL A 49 3.35 -17.19 -0.58
N VAL A 50 4.63 -16.83 -0.71
CA VAL A 50 5.72 -17.81 -0.76
C VAL A 50 5.89 -18.51 0.59
N GLU A 51 5.89 -17.76 1.70
CA GLU A 51 5.97 -18.30 3.06
C GLU A 51 4.83 -19.28 3.35
N ASP A 52 3.58 -18.91 3.04
CA ASP A 52 2.42 -19.78 3.25
C ASP A 52 2.58 -21.12 2.53
N LYS A 53 3.08 -21.10 1.29
CA LYS A 53 3.31 -22.30 0.50
C LYS A 53 4.47 -23.14 1.05
N LEU A 54 5.57 -22.49 1.42
CA LEU A 54 6.76 -23.16 1.97
C LEU A 54 6.45 -23.88 3.29
N TYR A 55 5.66 -23.25 4.15
CA TYR A 55 5.28 -23.80 5.45
C TYR A 55 3.97 -24.59 5.44
N GLY A 56 3.36 -24.81 4.27
CA GLY A 56 2.16 -25.63 4.13
C GLY A 56 0.94 -25.09 4.89
N SER A 57 0.75 -23.77 4.87
CA SER A 57 -0.37 -23.12 5.54
C SER A 57 -1.70 -23.61 4.97
N GLU A 58 -2.67 -23.90 5.86
CA GLU A 58 -3.99 -24.42 5.48
C GLU A 58 -4.75 -23.47 4.54
N THR A 59 -4.56 -22.16 4.73
CA THR A 59 -5.19 -21.12 3.91
C THR A 59 -4.12 -20.20 3.33
N VAL A 60 -3.61 -20.54 2.15
CA VAL A 60 -2.65 -19.68 1.42
C VAL A 60 -3.29 -18.34 1.07
N HIS A 61 -2.58 -17.24 1.32
CA HIS A 61 -3.02 -15.91 0.93
C HIS A 61 -3.04 -15.77 -0.60
N ILE A 62 -4.06 -15.07 -1.09
CA ILE A 62 -4.09 -14.61 -2.48
C ILE A 62 -2.99 -13.54 -2.66
N HIS A 63 -2.33 -13.53 -3.82
CA HIS A 63 -1.36 -12.51 -4.17
C HIS A 63 -2.06 -11.21 -4.57
N PHE A 64 -2.02 -10.22 -3.69
CA PHE A 64 -2.52 -8.87 -3.90
C PHE A 64 -1.40 -7.88 -4.17
N ASN A 65 -1.75 -6.89 -4.98
CA ASN A 65 -0.97 -5.70 -5.21
C ASN A 65 -1.85 -4.49 -4.92
N THR A 66 -1.33 -3.54 -4.14
CA THR A 66 -2.04 -2.33 -3.74
C THR A 66 -1.16 -1.13 -4.04
N LEU A 67 -1.63 -0.27 -4.92
CA LEU A 67 -1.05 1.04 -5.17
C LEU A 67 -1.84 2.09 -4.41
N ILE A 68 -1.13 2.96 -3.68
CA ILE A 68 -1.71 4.14 -3.02
C ILE A 68 -0.91 5.38 -3.42
N ALA A 69 -1.55 6.33 -4.08
CA ALA A 69 -0.88 7.55 -4.56
C ALA A 69 -1.63 8.79 -4.10
N LYS A 70 -0.91 9.82 -3.64
CA LYS A 70 -1.52 11.13 -3.33
C LYS A 70 -2.04 11.75 -4.62
N VAL A 71 -3.26 12.29 -4.60
CA VAL A 71 -3.88 12.96 -5.74
C VAL A 71 -4.54 14.27 -5.29
N ASP A 72 -4.59 15.23 -6.21
CA ASP A 72 -5.31 16.47 -5.97
C ASP A 72 -6.80 16.26 -6.23
N PHE A 73 -7.63 16.42 -5.19
CA PHE A 73 -9.08 16.35 -5.29
C PHE A 73 -9.72 17.37 -4.33
N PRO A 74 -9.79 18.66 -4.71
CA PRO A 74 -10.14 19.74 -3.79
C PRO A 74 -11.48 19.58 -3.07
N ASP A 75 -12.47 18.95 -3.71
CA ASP A 75 -13.80 18.68 -3.13
C ASP A 75 -13.75 17.79 -1.87
N LEU A 76 -12.66 17.03 -1.66
CA LEU A 76 -12.45 16.15 -0.50
C LEU A 76 -11.31 16.61 0.41
N GLY A 77 -10.70 17.77 0.13
CA GLY A 77 -9.59 18.34 0.91
C GLY A 77 -8.19 18.06 0.34
N SER A 78 -7.16 18.28 1.16
CA SER A 78 -5.74 18.24 0.75
C SER A 78 -5.07 16.86 0.89
N ASP A 79 -5.70 15.94 1.61
CA ASP A 79 -5.11 14.65 1.97
C ASP A 79 -5.98 13.52 1.42
N VAL A 80 -5.96 13.46 0.08
CA VAL A 80 -6.70 12.48 -0.71
C VAL A 80 -5.71 11.55 -1.41
N TYR A 81 -5.98 10.26 -1.32
CA TYR A 81 -5.16 9.22 -1.92
C TYR A 81 -5.99 8.35 -2.84
N TYR A 82 -5.51 8.15 -4.06
CA TYR A 82 -6.03 7.16 -4.98
C TYR A 82 -5.51 5.78 -4.57
N LEU A 83 -6.42 4.82 -4.38
CA LEU A 83 -6.10 3.42 -4.16
C LEU A 83 -6.54 2.60 -5.38
N GLN A 84 -5.66 1.71 -5.83
CA GLN A 84 -5.95 0.69 -6.83
C GLN A 84 -5.37 -0.64 -6.36
N GLN A 85 -6.19 -1.68 -6.36
CA GLN A 85 -5.79 -3.03 -5.95
C GLN A 85 -6.15 -4.04 -7.02
N TYR A 86 -5.25 -4.98 -7.30
CA TYR A 86 -5.49 -6.12 -8.17
C TYR A 86 -4.98 -7.41 -7.53
N SER A 87 -5.49 -8.55 -8.01
CA SER A 87 -5.15 -9.88 -7.51
C SER A 87 -4.59 -10.73 -8.64
N GLY A 88 -3.30 -11.07 -8.57
CA GLY A 88 -2.59 -11.84 -9.60
C GLY A 88 -2.39 -11.09 -10.92
N ASP A 89 -3.48 -10.75 -11.61
CA ASP A 89 -3.45 -10.08 -12.91
C ASP A 89 -3.65 -8.55 -12.76
N PRO A 90 -2.66 -7.73 -13.19
CA PRO A 90 -2.76 -6.26 -13.19
C PRO A 90 -3.94 -5.70 -13.99
N ASP A 91 -4.50 -6.45 -14.94
CA ASP A 91 -5.66 -6.02 -15.72
C ASP A 91 -6.99 -6.23 -15.00
N HIS A 92 -6.99 -7.01 -13.93
CA HIS A 92 -8.16 -7.32 -13.13
C HIS A 92 -8.14 -6.55 -11.80
N ILE A 93 -8.55 -5.27 -11.86
CA ILE A 93 -8.69 -4.41 -10.69
C ILE A 93 -9.87 -4.90 -9.81
N VAL A 94 -9.57 -5.27 -8.56
CA VAL A 94 -10.57 -5.74 -7.58
C VAL A 94 -11.12 -4.60 -6.73
N LYS A 95 -10.31 -3.58 -6.44
CA LYS A 95 -10.70 -2.43 -5.62
C LYS A 95 -10.09 -1.16 -6.17
N GLN A 96 -10.89 -0.10 -6.19
CA GLN A 96 -10.46 1.21 -6.65
C GLN A 96 -11.32 2.29 -6.01
N ASN A 97 -10.69 3.22 -5.29
CA ASN A 97 -11.38 4.29 -4.59
C ASN A 97 -10.45 5.46 -4.25
N LEU A 98 -11.04 6.55 -3.73
CA LEU A 98 -10.32 7.62 -3.07
C LEU A 98 -10.42 7.46 -1.55
N LEU A 99 -9.29 7.61 -0.86
CA LEU A 99 -9.19 7.67 0.58
C LEU A 99 -9.01 9.14 0.98
N ALA A 100 -10.00 9.74 1.62
CA ALA A 100 -9.91 11.13 2.09
C ALA A 100 -9.70 11.17 3.61
N PHE A 101 -8.62 11.80 4.04
CA PHE A 101 -8.30 11.99 5.45
C PHE A 101 -8.77 13.34 5.95
N ASN A 102 -9.45 13.34 7.10
CA ASN A 102 -9.95 14.55 7.75
C ASN A 102 -9.66 14.51 9.25
N ILE A 103 -9.31 15.66 9.81
CA ILE A 103 -9.11 15.82 11.25
C ILE A 103 -10.43 16.29 11.88
N ASP A 104 -10.99 15.48 12.77
CA ASP A 104 -12.03 15.92 13.69
C ASP A 104 -11.35 16.70 14.81
N PHE A 105 -11.24 18.02 14.64
CA PHE A 105 -10.60 18.92 15.60
C PHE A 105 -11.31 18.94 16.96
N LYS A 106 -12.63 18.68 17.00
CA LYS A 106 -13.40 18.69 18.24
C LYS A 106 -13.03 17.51 19.14
N ASN A 107 -12.86 16.32 18.54
CA ASN A 107 -12.54 15.10 19.28
C ASN A 107 -11.06 14.70 19.18
N ASN A 108 -10.25 15.48 18.46
CA ASN A 108 -8.85 15.19 18.15
C ASN A 108 -8.65 13.79 17.55
N LYS A 109 -9.42 13.48 16.51
CA LYS A 109 -9.35 12.18 15.80
C LYS A 109 -8.93 12.39 14.37
N LEU A 110 -8.11 11.46 13.86
CA LEU A 110 -7.86 11.34 12.44
C LEU A 110 -8.85 10.34 11.85
N LEU A 111 -9.66 10.81 10.92
CA LEU A 111 -10.69 10.02 10.26
C LEU A 111 -10.32 9.82 8.80
N MET A 112 -10.68 8.66 8.24
CA MET A 112 -10.60 8.42 6.79
C MET A 112 -11.95 7.90 6.29
N THR A 113 -12.39 8.47 5.18
CA THR A 113 -13.57 8.01 4.44
C THR A 113 -13.11 7.47 3.09
N SER A 114 -13.66 6.32 2.69
CA SER A 114 -13.45 5.73 1.37
C SER A 114 -14.58 6.15 0.43
N TYR A 115 -14.22 6.59 -0.76
CA TYR A 115 -15.13 7.00 -1.82
C TYR A 115 -14.91 6.12 -3.06
N ASP A 116 -15.84 5.20 -3.30
CA ASP A 116 -15.82 4.35 -4.47
C ASP A 116 -16.28 5.12 -5.72
N PHE A 117 -15.64 4.82 -6.84
CA PHE A 117 -16.01 5.38 -8.13
C PHE A 117 -17.31 4.76 -8.66
N PRO A 118 -18.22 5.56 -9.26
CA PRO A 118 -19.45 5.04 -9.86
C PRO A 118 -19.16 4.13 -11.06
N LEU A 119 -18.08 4.39 -11.81
CA LEU A 119 -17.61 3.56 -12.93
C LEU A 119 -16.10 3.33 -12.83
N LYS A 120 -15.70 2.29 -12.09
CA LYS A 120 -14.28 1.97 -11.79
C LYS A 120 -13.38 1.94 -13.03
N ALA A 121 -13.83 1.37 -14.15
CA ALA A 121 -13.01 1.27 -15.36
C ALA A 121 -12.55 2.64 -15.89
N ALA A 122 -13.36 3.69 -15.77
CA ALA A 122 -13.03 5.03 -16.24
C ALA A 122 -11.89 5.69 -15.44
N PHE A 123 -11.68 5.27 -14.19
CA PHE A 123 -10.71 5.85 -13.25
C PHE A 123 -9.49 4.95 -13.01
N ARG A 124 -9.30 3.91 -13.83
CA ARG A 124 -8.05 3.12 -13.85
C ARG A 124 -6.84 4.03 -14.04
N ASP A 125 -5.82 3.84 -13.22
CA ASP A 125 -4.57 4.61 -13.25
C ASP A 125 -4.75 6.13 -13.15
N ALA A 126 -5.78 6.61 -12.44
CA ALA A 126 -6.01 8.05 -12.28
C ALA A 126 -4.85 8.79 -11.58
N HIS A 127 -4.00 8.07 -10.85
CA HIS A 127 -2.75 8.61 -10.31
C HIS A 127 -1.72 9.00 -11.38
N LEU A 128 -1.69 8.32 -12.54
CA LEU A 128 -0.86 8.68 -13.69
C LEU A 128 -1.56 9.70 -14.60
N PHE A 129 -2.88 9.70 -14.57
CA PHE A 129 -3.74 10.49 -15.43
C PHE A 129 -4.71 11.34 -14.60
N PRO A 130 -4.21 12.34 -13.85
CA PRO A 130 -5.03 13.13 -12.91
C PRO A 130 -6.20 13.86 -13.59
N GLN A 131 -6.12 14.09 -14.91
CA GLN A 131 -7.23 14.64 -15.70
C GLN A 131 -8.51 13.80 -15.61
N LYS A 132 -8.40 12.50 -15.31
CA LYS A 132 -9.56 11.61 -15.10
C LYS A 132 -10.41 12.03 -13.90
N LEU A 133 -9.83 12.77 -12.93
CA LEU A 133 -10.50 13.21 -11.71
C LEU A 133 -11.14 14.60 -11.82
N LEU A 134 -10.77 15.42 -12.81
CA LEU A 134 -11.11 16.86 -12.86
C LEU A 134 -12.63 17.15 -12.83
N ASN A 135 -13.43 16.29 -13.46
CA ASN A 135 -14.89 16.48 -13.55
C ASN A 135 -15.67 15.64 -12.53
N LEU A 136 -14.99 14.83 -11.73
CA LEU A 136 -15.63 14.05 -10.68
C LEU A 136 -15.90 14.95 -9.48
N LYS A 137 -17.08 14.79 -8.89
CA LYS A 137 -17.52 15.52 -7.70
C LYS A 137 -17.75 14.52 -6.57
N ALA A 138 -17.42 14.91 -5.33
CA ALA A 138 -17.58 14.04 -4.16
C ALA A 138 -19.01 13.49 -4.04
N GLN A 139 -20.02 14.34 -4.33
CA GLN A 139 -21.44 13.97 -4.31
C GLN A 139 -21.84 12.90 -5.36
N ASN A 140 -21.01 12.70 -6.39
CA ASN A 140 -21.24 11.70 -7.45
C ASN A 140 -20.51 10.38 -7.15
N MET A 141 -19.79 10.30 -6.02
CA MET A 141 -19.09 9.11 -5.58
C MET A 141 -19.93 8.34 -4.57
N ILE A 142 -19.64 7.05 -4.43
CA ILE A 142 -20.31 6.19 -3.46
C ILE A 142 -19.45 6.19 -2.20
N SER A 143 -20.01 6.64 -1.09
CA SER A 143 -19.35 6.55 0.22
C SER A 143 -20.33 6.02 1.25
N ASN A 144 -19.79 5.45 2.32
CA ASN A 144 -20.60 4.95 3.42
C ASN A 144 -20.20 5.65 4.71
N GLU A 145 -21.05 6.56 5.16
CA GLU A 145 -20.86 7.33 6.39
C GLU A 145 -20.80 6.45 7.65
N SER A 146 -21.33 5.22 7.58
CA SER A 146 -21.25 4.26 8.68
C SER A 146 -19.89 3.55 8.76
N CYS A 147 -19.09 3.60 7.69
CA CYS A 147 -17.80 2.93 7.53
C CYS A 147 -16.62 3.91 7.57
N ILE A 148 -16.62 4.83 8.53
CA ILE A 148 -15.49 5.74 8.77
C ILE A 148 -14.39 4.98 9.51
N PHE A 149 -13.15 5.18 9.06
CA PHE A 149 -11.96 4.65 9.70
C PHE A 149 -11.45 5.63 10.74
N GLU A 150 -11.23 5.18 11.97
CA GLU A 150 -10.51 5.95 12.98
C GLU A 150 -9.05 5.49 13.01
N TRP A 151 -8.12 6.42 12.76
CA TRP A 151 -6.69 6.17 12.75
C TRP A 151 -6.03 6.55 14.07
N LYS A 152 -5.16 5.67 14.58
CA LYS A 152 -4.42 5.85 15.84
C LYS A 152 -3.01 5.30 15.74
N GLU A 153 -2.09 5.91 16.48
CA GLU A 153 -0.78 5.32 16.74
C GLU A 153 -0.80 4.51 18.04
N LYS A 154 -0.32 3.26 18.00
CA LYS A 154 -0.21 2.39 19.16
C LYS A 154 0.99 1.46 19.02
N GLY A 155 1.92 1.53 19.97
CA GLY A 155 3.08 0.62 20.01
C GLY A 155 3.97 0.69 18.77
N GLY A 156 4.19 1.91 18.23
CA GLY A 156 4.99 2.12 17.02
C GLY A 156 4.29 1.78 15.70
N LYS A 157 3.00 1.41 15.74
CA LYS A 157 2.18 1.12 14.57
C LYS A 157 1.11 2.17 14.39
N ILE A 158 0.77 2.48 13.15
CA ILE A 158 -0.37 3.33 12.81
C ILE A 158 -1.50 2.44 12.32
N ILE A 159 -2.62 2.46 13.03
CA ILE A 159 -3.72 1.52 12.86
C ILE A 159 -4.97 2.30 12.48
N GLY A 160 -5.56 1.98 11.33
CA GLY A 160 -6.86 2.50 10.87
C GLY A 160 -7.89 1.39 10.91
N ARG A 161 -9.02 1.59 11.61
CA ARG A 161 -10.07 0.56 11.75
C ARG A 161 -11.47 1.15 11.58
N THR A 162 -12.36 0.38 10.96
CA THR A 162 -13.80 0.64 11.03
C THR A 162 -14.39 0.20 12.37
N ASP A 163 -15.45 0.88 12.82
CA ASP A 163 -16.28 0.41 13.93
C ASP A 163 -17.21 -0.70 13.43
N VAL A 164 -16.89 -1.95 13.76
CA VAL A 164 -17.64 -3.15 13.32
C VAL A 164 -19.10 -3.11 13.72
N LYS A 165 -19.45 -2.36 14.77
CA LYS A 165 -20.85 -2.22 15.22
C LYS A 165 -21.65 -1.22 14.37
N LYS A 166 -20.98 -0.43 13.53
CA LYS A 166 -21.59 0.64 12.75
C LYS A 166 -21.43 0.43 11.25
N CYS A 167 -20.29 -0.12 10.82
CA CYS A 167 -19.98 -0.25 9.40
C CYS A 167 -20.82 -1.34 8.76
N GLU A 168 -21.92 -0.93 8.14
CA GLU A 168 -22.86 -1.79 7.45
C GLU A 168 -22.94 -1.40 5.97
N VAL A 169 -22.69 -2.34 5.07
CA VAL A 169 -22.71 -2.15 3.62
C VAL A 169 -23.79 -3.01 3.03
N PHE A 170 -24.61 -2.45 2.13
CA PHE A 170 -25.56 -3.25 1.37
C PHE A 170 -24.84 -3.93 0.19
N ASP A 171 -24.94 -5.25 0.13
CA ASP A 171 -24.45 -6.06 -0.98
C ASP A 171 -25.60 -6.30 -1.98
N PRO A 172 -25.65 -5.56 -3.12
CA PRO A 172 -26.72 -5.70 -4.09
C PRO A 172 -26.67 -7.05 -4.82
N LYS A 173 -25.52 -7.72 -4.86
CA LYS A 173 -25.38 -9.01 -5.56
C LYS A 173 -26.17 -10.11 -4.85
N ASN A 174 -26.13 -10.09 -3.52
CA ASN A 174 -26.80 -11.08 -2.67
C ASN A 174 -28.05 -10.51 -1.96
N ASN A 175 -28.40 -9.25 -2.22
CA ASN A 175 -29.55 -8.54 -1.64
C ASN A 175 -29.57 -8.62 -0.10
N GLN A 176 -28.43 -8.37 0.54
CA GLN A 176 -28.25 -8.48 1.99
C GLN A 176 -27.39 -7.34 2.55
N THR A 177 -27.58 -7.02 3.83
CA THR A 177 -26.70 -6.11 4.57
C THR A 177 -25.56 -6.89 5.20
N LEU A 178 -24.34 -6.37 5.05
CA LEU A 178 -23.11 -6.93 5.58
C LEU A 178 -22.52 -6.01 6.65
N LYS A 179 -22.10 -6.58 7.77
CA LYS A 179 -21.23 -5.92 8.75
C LYS A 179 -19.79 -6.06 8.28
N VAL A 180 -19.11 -4.96 8.02
CA VAL A 180 -17.75 -4.97 7.47
C VAL A 180 -16.74 -4.53 8.53
N HIS A 181 -15.77 -5.39 8.78
CA HIS A 181 -14.59 -5.09 9.57
C HIS A 181 -13.41 -4.89 8.64
N THR A 182 -12.84 -3.69 8.64
CA THR A 182 -11.61 -3.40 7.91
C THR A 182 -10.56 -2.85 8.87
N GLU A 183 -9.34 -3.34 8.72
CA GLU A 183 -8.16 -2.90 9.46
C GLU A 183 -6.99 -2.68 8.51
N TYR A 184 -6.35 -1.52 8.66
CA TYR A 184 -5.06 -1.20 8.08
C TYR A 184 -4.04 -1.01 9.19
N VAL A 185 -2.85 -1.60 9.04
CA VAL A 185 -1.72 -1.37 9.93
C VAL A 185 -0.52 -0.94 9.09
N LEU A 186 -0.01 0.26 9.38
CA LEU A 186 1.19 0.81 8.77
C LEU A 186 2.35 0.74 9.77
N GLN A 187 3.46 0.14 9.33
CA GLN A 187 4.72 0.08 10.09
C GLN A 187 5.87 -0.27 9.13
N ASN A 188 7.06 0.31 9.31
CA ASN A 188 8.30 -0.15 8.65
C ASN A 188 8.19 -0.48 7.14
N ASP A 189 7.59 0.40 6.34
CA ASP A 189 7.31 0.18 4.91
C ASP A 189 6.47 -1.07 4.61
N GLU A 190 5.59 -1.43 5.53
CA GLU A 190 4.57 -2.46 5.39
C GLU A 190 3.18 -1.85 5.52
N LEU A 191 2.27 -2.39 4.72
CA LEU A 191 0.83 -2.20 4.83
C LEU A 191 0.22 -3.56 5.14
N HIS A 192 -0.25 -3.77 6.36
CA HIS A 192 -1.06 -4.94 6.67
C HIS A 192 -2.52 -4.60 6.51
N TYR A 193 -3.26 -5.47 5.84
CA TYR A 193 -4.65 -5.24 5.49
C TYR A 193 -5.49 -6.46 5.84
N LEU A 194 -6.62 -6.22 6.50
CA LEU A 194 -7.65 -7.23 6.73
C LEU A 194 -9.00 -6.61 6.39
N GLU A 195 -9.80 -7.32 5.61
CA GLU A 195 -11.20 -6.98 5.38
C GLU A 195 -12.04 -8.25 5.45
N ASN A 196 -12.96 -8.27 6.40
CA ASN A 196 -13.91 -9.35 6.61
C ASN A 196 -15.31 -8.75 6.61
N ALA A 197 -16.24 -9.40 5.90
CA ALA A 197 -17.64 -9.05 5.94
C ALA A 197 -18.49 -10.23 6.39
N PHE A 198 -19.45 -9.92 7.24
CA PHE A 198 -20.34 -10.88 7.86
C PHE A 198 -21.79 -10.50 7.56
N ASN A 199 -22.68 -11.48 7.42
CA ASN A 199 -24.11 -11.18 7.41
C ASN A 199 -24.61 -10.81 8.83
N LEU A 200 -25.92 -10.57 8.97
CA LEU A 200 -26.50 -10.17 10.25
C LEU A 200 -26.42 -11.28 11.31
N GLU A 201 -26.38 -12.54 10.88
CA GLU A 201 -26.19 -13.74 11.71
C GLU A 201 -24.71 -14.00 12.08
N ASN A 202 -23.79 -13.09 11.69
CA ASN A 202 -22.34 -13.18 11.89
C ASN A 202 -21.66 -14.36 11.15
N VAL A 203 -22.26 -14.85 10.08
CA VAL A 203 -21.61 -15.78 9.14
C VAL A 203 -20.70 -14.98 8.20
N LEU A 204 -19.44 -15.41 8.06
CA LEU A 204 -18.48 -14.81 7.15
C LEU A 204 -18.96 -14.97 5.69
N ILE A 205 -19.17 -13.86 5.00
CA ILE A 205 -19.57 -13.81 3.59
C ILE A 205 -18.35 -13.66 2.67
N TYR A 206 -17.40 -12.80 3.05
CA TYR A 206 -16.11 -12.71 2.39
C TYR A 206 -15.02 -12.26 3.36
N GLY A 207 -13.77 -12.52 2.98
CA GLY A 207 -12.59 -12.25 3.79
C GLY A 207 -11.89 -13.54 4.19
N ARG A 208 -11.21 -13.52 5.33
CA ARG A 208 -10.46 -14.66 5.85
C ARG A 208 -10.95 -15.09 7.23
N ALA A 209 -11.28 -16.36 7.36
CA ALA A 209 -11.77 -16.96 8.61
C ALA A 209 -10.68 -17.01 9.71
N ASP A 210 -9.40 -17.08 9.33
CA ASP A 210 -8.27 -17.09 10.25
C ASP A 210 -7.94 -15.69 10.84
N ASN A 211 -8.57 -14.62 10.33
CA ASN A 211 -8.31 -13.23 10.69
C ASN A 211 -6.83 -12.82 10.57
N VAL A 212 -6.08 -13.50 9.71
CA VAL A 212 -4.69 -13.13 9.42
C VAL A 212 -4.70 -12.04 8.35
N HIS A 213 -3.93 -10.98 8.60
CA HIS A 213 -3.82 -9.88 7.66
C HIS A 213 -3.02 -10.30 6.43
N TYR A 214 -3.35 -9.72 5.28
CA TYR A 214 -2.44 -9.62 4.15
C TYR A 214 -1.25 -8.74 4.58
N LYS A 215 -0.05 -9.30 4.66
CA LYS A 215 1.16 -8.60 5.05
C LYS A 215 1.86 -8.09 3.80
N MET A 216 1.53 -6.88 3.39
CA MET A 216 2.06 -6.30 2.15
C MET A 216 3.32 -5.49 2.45
N LYS A 217 4.39 -5.75 1.70
CA LYS A 217 5.64 -4.99 1.72
C LYS A 217 5.59 -3.92 0.65
N LYS A 218 6.16 -2.75 0.94
CA LYS A 218 6.37 -1.72 -0.06
C LYS A 218 7.33 -2.24 -1.13
N VAL A 219 6.93 -2.12 -2.39
CA VAL A 219 7.66 -2.62 -3.55
C VAL A 219 8.92 -1.81 -3.77
N ASN A 220 10.05 -2.49 -3.99
CA ASN A 220 11.25 -1.83 -4.45
C ASN A 220 11.39 -2.01 -5.96
N TYR A 221 11.76 -0.92 -6.61
CA TYR A 221 12.10 -0.91 -8.01
C TYR A 221 13.60 -0.92 -8.18
N PHE A 222 14.05 -1.53 -9.27
CA PHE A 222 15.45 -1.60 -9.62
C PHE A 222 15.64 -1.18 -11.06
N ARG A 223 16.67 -0.37 -11.31
CA ARG A 223 17.08 0.04 -12.65
C ARG A 223 18.42 -0.58 -12.98
N GLY A 224 18.55 -1.08 -14.19
CA GLY A 224 19.75 -1.82 -14.56
C GLY A 224 19.95 -1.95 -16.05
N TRP A 225 20.80 -2.90 -16.38
CA TRP A 225 21.07 -3.33 -17.73
C TRP A 225 21.05 -4.85 -17.78
N LEU A 226 20.76 -5.39 -18.96
CA LEU A 226 20.88 -6.81 -19.25
C LEU A 226 21.46 -7.00 -20.64
N GLU A 227 22.23 -8.06 -20.79
CA GLU A 227 22.87 -8.50 -22.01
C GLU A 227 22.61 -9.99 -22.17
N TYR A 228 22.15 -10.43 -23.34
CA TYR A 228 21.97 -11.85 -23.60
C TYR A 228 22.19 -12.18 -25.08
N VAL A 229 22.42 -13.46 -25.37
CA VAL A 229 22.54 -13.96 -26.74
C VAL A 229 21.16 -14.33 -27.26
N ASP A 230 20.76 -13.72 -28.37
CA ASP A 230 19.52 -14.05 -29.07
C ASP A 230 19.62 -15.47 -29.66
N PRO A 231 18.74 -16.41 -29.26
CA PRO A 231 18.81 -17.80 -29.72
C PRO A 231 18.51 -17.96 -31.22
N VAL A 232 17.85 -16.98 -31.85
CA VAL A 232 17.50 -17.01 -33.28
C VAL A 232 18.65 -16.48 -34.12
N THR A 233 19.26 -15.37 -33.70
CA THR A 233 20.29 -14.68 -34.50
C THR A 233 21.72 -14.96 -34.05
N ASN A 234 21.90 -15.58 -32.89
CA ASN A 234 23.18 -15.77 -32.20
C ASN A 234 23.95 -14.46 -31.97
N LYS A 235 23.24 -13.33 -31.92
CA LYS A 235 23.82 -12.01 -31.65
C LYS A 235 23.61 -11.63 -30.20
N THR A 236 24.59 -10.95 -29.64
CA THR A 236 24.45 -10.30 -28.33
C THR A 236 23.50 -9.11 -28.44
N ILE A 237 22.47 -9.10 -27.61
CA ILE A 237 21.55 -7.97 -27.42
C ILE A 237 21.82 -7.38 -26.05
N ARG A 238 22.02 -6.07 -26.01
CA ARG A 238 22.12 -5.30 -24.76
C ARG A 238 20.92 -4.39 -24.63
N ARG A 239 20.32 -4.35 -23.44
CA ARG A 239 19.28 -3.41 -23.05
C ARG A 239 19.71 -2.68 -21.79
N ASP A 240 19.87 -1.38 -21.91
CA ASP A 240 20.12 -0.49 -20.77
C ASP A 240 18.81 0.12 -20.26
N SER A 241 18.83 0.68 -19.04
CA SER A 241 17.66 1.29 -18.39
C SER A 241 16.46 0.37 -18.21
N VAL A 242 16.68 -0.94 -18.07
CA VAL A 242 15.62 -1.89 -17.75
C VAL A 242 15.16 -1.63 -16.32
N ILE A 243 13.85 -1.57 -16.13
CA ILE A 243 13.25 -1.43 -14.80
C ILE A 243 12.47 -2.70 -14.47
N ILE A 244 12.77 -3.25 -13.30
CA ILE A 244 12.13 -4.43 -12.72
C ILE A 244 11.79 -4.13 -11.25
N ASN A 245 10.95 -4.95 -10.63
CA ASN A 245 10.61 -4.84 -9.21
C ASN A 245 10.73 -6.20 -8.53
N ASP A 246 10.57 -6.21 -7.20
CA ASP A 246 10.74 -7.39 -6.37
C ASP A 246 9.43 -8.11 -5.97
N LYS A 247 8.36 -7.88 -6.74
CA LYS A 247 7.06 -8.53 -6.54
C LYS A 247 7.00 -9.99 -6.99
N GLY A 248 8.14 -10.55 -7.43
CA GLY A 248 8.18 -11.90 -7.99
C GLY A 248 7.42 -12.05 -9.31
N ILE A 249 7.19 -10.95 -10.04
CA ILE A 249 6.60 -10.95 -11.37
C ILE A 249 7.72 -11.19 -12.41
N THR A 250 7.43 -12.01 -13.41
CA THR A 250 8.35 -12.29 -14.52
C THR A 250 8.36 -11.16 -15.55
N GLN A 251 9.54 -10.76 -15.98
CA GLN A 251 9.76 -9.86 -17.10
C GLN A 251 10.25 -10.65 -18.30
N ASP A 252 9.48 -10.60 -19.40
CA ASP A 252 9.85 -11.20 -20.66
C ASP A 252 11.09 -10.53 -21.26
N LEU A 253 11.99 -11.34 -21.80
CA LEU A 253 13.07 -10.88 -22.68
C LEU A 253 12.59 -10.97 -24.12
N PHE A 254 13.01 -10.06 -24.99
CA PHE A 254 12.53 -9.99 -26.37
C PHE A 254 13.68 -9.93 -27.37
N SER A 255 13.65 -10.74 -28.41
CA SER A 255 14.64 -10.80 -29.50
C SER A 255 14.86 -9.44 -30.18
N ALA A 256 15.85 -9.36 -31.07
CA ALA A 256 16.09 -8.16 -31.88
C ALA A 256 14.91 -7.84 -32.80
N THR A 257 14.10 -8.83 -33.16
CA THR A 257 12.89 -8.69 -33.98
C THR A 257 11.65 -8.33 -33.17
N GLY A 258 11.74 -8.32 -31.83
CA GLY A 258 10.64 -7.98 -30.93
C GLY A 258 9.82 -9.18 -30.45
N ASP A 259 10.22 -10.40 -30.80
CA ASP A 259 9.55 -11.63 -30.37
C ASP A 259 9.95 -11.99 -28.93
N SER A 260 9.01 -12.45 -28.11
CA SER A 260 9.34 -12.91 -26.75
C SER A 260 10.27 -14.12 -26.80
N LEU A 261 11.32 -14.09 -26.01
CA LEU A 261 12.28 -15.17 -25.84
C LEU A 261 11.73 -16.18 -24.84
N LEU A 262 12.23 -17.42 -24.92
CA LEU A 262 11.94 -18.48 -23.95
C LEU A 262 12.52 -18.23 -22.56
N TYR A 263 13.15 -17.08 -22.32
CA TYR A 263 13.76 -16.70 -21.06
C TYR A 263 13.08 -15.48 -20.47
N GLN A 264 12.84 -15.53 -19.17
CA GLN A 264 12.28 -14.45 -18.37
C GLN A 264 13.22 -14.14 -17.20
N LEU A 265 13.21 -12.89 -16.76
CA LEU A 265 13.88 -12.49 -15.51
C LEU A 265 12.86 -12.21 -14.43
N LYS A 266 13.17 -12.60 -13.20
CA LYS A 266 12.34 -12.29 -12.03
C LYS A 266 13.24 -11.84 -10.90
N ILE A 267 12.88 -10.73 -10.27
CA ILE A 267 13.44 -10.33 -8.97
C ILE A 267 12.36 -10.52 -7.90
N SER A 268 12.75 -11.04 -6.75
CA SER A 268 11.82 -11.27 -5.64
C SER A 268 12.50 -11.13 -4.28
N ARG A 269 11.76 -10.61 -3.29
CA ARG A 269 12.06 -10.79 -1.87
C ARG A 269 11.36 -12.05 -1.37
N GLN A 270 12.12 -12.96 -0.76
CA GLN A 270 11.58 -14.21 -0.21
C GLN A 270 12.48 -14.81 0.87
N LEU A 271 11.97 -15.78 1.62
CA LEU A 271 12.78 -16.61 2.51
C LEU A 271 13.58 -17.63 1.71
N SER A 272 14.86 -17.77 2.06
CA SER A 272 15.70 -18.88 1.62
C SER A 272 15.18 -20.18 2.27
N SER A 273 14.88 -21.18 1.44
CA SER A 273 14.44 -22.50 1.90
C SER A 273 15.48 -23.23 2.77
N GLU A 274 16.76 -22.88 2.64
CA GLU A 274 17.86 -23.53 3.36
C GLU A 274 18.13 -22.88 4.72
N SER A 275 18.04 -21.56 4.80
CA SER A 275 18.48 -20.79 5.98
C SER A 275 17.35 -20.07 6.72
N SER A 276 16.14 -20.02 6.15
CA SER A 276 15.04 -19.18 6.62
C SER A 276 15.42 -17.69 6.76
N GLN A 277 16.49 -17.25 6.09
CA GLN A 277 16.88 -15.86 5.99
C GLN A 277 16.17 -15.20 4.82
N LYS A 278 15.83 -13.91 4.96
CA LYS A 278 15.30 -13.11 3.87
C LYS A 278 16.40 -12.84 2.86
N VAL A 279 16.09 -13.02 1.58
CA VAL A 279 17.01 -12.75 0.47
C VAL A 279 16.31 -11.97 -0.63
N LEU A 280 17.09 -11.14 -1.34
CA LEU A 280 16.72 -10.66 -2.65
C LEU A 280 17.27 -11.64 -3.67
N ARG A 281 16.39 -12.21 -4.50
CA ARG A 281 16.74 -13.24 -5.48
C ARG A 281 16.49 -12.74 -6.88
N ILE A 282 17.43 -12.99 -7.78
CA ILE A 282 17.27 -12.86 -9.23
C ILE A 282 17.23 -14.26 -9.83
N GLU A 283 16.24 -14.52 -10.68
CA GLU A 283 16.00 -15.82 -11.31
C GLU A 283 15.90 -15.64 -12.82
N VAL A 284 16.52 -16.55 -13.55
CA VAL A 284 16.28 -16.76 -14.98
C VAL A 284 15.33 -17.95 -15.11
N ILE A 285 14.20 -17.73 -15.78
CA ILE A 285 13.13 -18.71 -15.91
C ILE A 285 13.01 -19.10 -17.38
N SER A 286 12.88 -20.39 -17.65
CA SER A 286 12.50 -20.91 -18.96
C SER A 286 11.42 -21.96 -18.84
N SER A 287 10.40 -21.89 -19.68
CA SER A 287 9.26 -22.85 -19.68
C SER A 287 8.67 -23.08 -18.29
N SER A 288 8.53 -22.00 -17.51
CA SER A 288 8.03 -22.01 -16.12
C SER A 288 8.93 -22.65 -15.05
N ALA A 289 10.17 -23.00 -15.38
CA ALA A 289 11.17 -23.49 -14.43
C ALA A 289 12.32 -22.48 -14.26
N THR A 290 12.77 -22.28 -13.03
CA THR A 290 14.01 -21.54 -12.75
C THR A 290 15.19 -22.38 -13.21
N ILE A 291 15.94 -21.88 -14.20
CA ILE A 291 17.12 -22.56 -14.74
C ILE A 291 18.39 -22.12 -14.01
N GLU A 292 18.44 -20.86 -13.57
CA GLU A 292 19.57 -20.28 -12.86
C GLU A 292 19.09 -19.22 -11.88
N SER A 293 19.80 -19.06 -10.76
CA SER A 293 19.48 -18.02 -9.79
C SER A 293 20.70 -17.52 -9.03
N ALA A 294 20.65 -16.27 -8.62
CA ALA A 294 21.57 -15.69 -7.65
C ALA A 294 20.77 -14.99 -6.55
N TRP A 295 21.36 -14.81 -5.38
CA TRP A 295 20.72 -14.11 -4.27
C TRP A 295 21.72 -13.27 -3.48
N THR A 296 21.22 -12.25 -2.81
CA THR A 296 21.98 -11.33 -1.95
C THR A 296 21.11 -10.86 -0.78
N ASP A 297 21.68 -10.02 0.09
CA ASP A 297 20.96 -9.33 1.15
C ASP A 297 19.85 -8.43 0.55
N PRO A 298 18.62 -8.41 1.09
CA PRO A 298 17.56 -7.49 0.67
C PRO A 298 17.94 -6.02 0.61
N GLU A 299 18.90 -5.60 1.43
CA GLU A 299 19.39 -4.23 1.54
C GLU A 299 20.67 -3.98 0.72
N ALA A 300 21.07 -4.93 -0.13
CA ALA A 300 22.24 -4.78 -0.99
C ALA A 300 22.07 -3.63 -2.01
N ASN A 301 23.17 -2.94 -2.31
CA ASN A 301 23.18 -1.81 -3.26
C ASN A 301 22.98 -2.23 -4.72
N PHE A 302 23.09 -3.53 -5.03
CA PHE A 302 22.79 -4.09 -6.34
C PHE A 302 22.55 -5.60 -6.24
N ILE A 303 21.92 -6.15 -7.27
CA ILE A 303 21.83 -7.59 -7.53
C ILE A 303 22.15 -7.85 -9.00
N GLY A 304 22.84 -8.95 -9.28
CA GLY A 304 23.18 -9.32 -10.65
C GLY A 304 23.34 -10.81 -10.82
N ILE A 305 23.38 -11.23 -12.08
CA ILE A 305 23.63 -12.60 -12.49
C ILE A 305 24.52 -12.58 -13.73
N ASN A 306 25.47 -13.53 -13.80
CA ASN A 306 26.37 -13.70 -14.93
C ASN A 306 26.51 -15.19 -15.22
N ILE A 307 25.75 -15.64 -16.21
CA ILE A 307 25.74 -17.02 -16.70
C ILE A 307 26.08 -17.02 -18.19
N GLU A 308 26.38 -18.18 -18.74
CA GLU A 308 26.70 -18.29 -20.16
C GLU A 308 25.53 -17.76 -21.01
N GLY A 309 25.79 -16.77 -21.85
CA GLY A 309 24.79 -16.16 -22.72
C GLY A 309 23.80 -15.21 -22.06
N LEU A 310 23.87 -14.93 -20.75
CA LEU A 310 23.05 -13.91 -20.08
C LEU A 310 23.78 -13.24 -18.92
N LYS A 311 23.77 -11.91 -18.92
CA LYS A 311 24.26 -11.05 -17.84
C LYS A 311 23.23 -10.00 -17.50
N ALA A 312 23.03 -9.74 -16.22
CA ALA A 312 22.20 -8.62 -15.79
C ALA A 312 22.69 -8.05 -14.47
N GLU A 313 22.47 -6.76 -14.28
CA GLU A 313 22.83 -6.04 -13.07
C GLU A 313 21.81 -4.93 -12.82
N PHE A 314 21.30 -4.86 -11.60
CA PHE A 314 20.19 -4.01 -11.20
C PHE A 314 20.50 -3.31 -9.87
N TYR A 315 20.23 -2.01 -9.84
CA TYR A 315 20.46 -1.13 -8.68
C TYR A 315 19.11 -0.60 -8.16
N PRO A 316 18.94 -0.42 -6.84
CA PRO A 316 17.74 0.21 -6.29
C PRO A 316 17.42 1.54 -6.96
N LEU A 317 16.16 1.73 -7.35
CA LEU A 317 15.63 2.93 -7.97
C LEU A 317 14.69 3.62 -6.96
N PRO A 318 15.20 4.55 -6.13
CA PRO A 318 14.40 5.22 -5.12
C PRO A 318 13.34 6.15 -5.76
N GLY A 319 12.18 6.28 -5.09
CA GLY A 319 11.18 7.31 -5.41
C GLY A 319 10.18 6.96 -6.50
N ARG A 320 10.05 5.68 -6.89
CA ARG A 320 8.95 5.25 -7.76
C ARG A 320 7.69 4.94 -6.93
N PRO A 321 6.52 5.52 -7.26
CA PRO A 321 5.26 5.33 -6.54
C PRO A 321 4.52 4.06 -6.95
#